data_AF-A0A916CXS3-F1
#
_entry.id   AF-A0A916CXS3-F1
#
_cell.length_a   1.000
_cell.length_b   1.000
_cell.length_c   1.000
_cell.angle_alpha   90.00
_cell.angle_beta   90.00
_cell.angle_gamma   90.00
#
_symmetry.space_group_name_H-M   'P 1'
#
loop_
_entity.id
_entity.type
_entity.pdbx_description
1 polymer ?
#
loop_
_entity_poly.entity_id
_entity_poly.type
_entity_poly.pdbx_seq_one_letter_code
_entity_poly.pdbx_strand_id
1 'polypeptide(L)'
;RRRMEECVDGDYQTFKSKDGAYVREHFFNSPELKAMVANWSDDDIWRLNRGGHDPHKVYAAYHAAVNHAGQPTVILAKTIKGYGMGEAGEAQNITHQQKKMGTTSLRAFRDRFRLPLSDAQVDKLEYINPGADAPEIQYMRERRMALGGFLPQRRQKAEPLEVPPLSAFDAQLKASGEGREFSTTMAFVRMLGTLAKDKKVGKHVVPIVADESRTFGMEGMFRSLGIWSSVGQNYTPQDHGELMFYKESKDGQILQEGITESGAMASWIAAATSYSTHGVQMMPFFIYYSMFGFQRFGDLAWAAGDQRARGFLLGGTSGRTTLNGEGLQHEDGHSHIQSALVPNCISYDPTFSYEVAVILQDGLRRMYREQEDVFYYLTLLNENYAHP
;
A
#
# COMPACT_ATOMS: atom_id res chain seq x y z
N ARG A 1 30.25 24.14 -5.16
CA ARG A 1 28.77 24.05 -5.18
C ARG A 1 28.22 24.27 -6.58
N ARG A 2 28.38 25.46 -7.18
CA ARG A 2 27.95 25.78 -8.55
C ARG A 2 28.21 24.66 -9.58
N ARG A 3 29.46 24.16 -9.67
CA ARG A 3 29.79 23.03 -10.57
C ARG A 3 28.95 21.77 -10.34
N MET A 4 28.64 21.45 -9.09
CA MET A 4 27.80 20.28 -8.77
C MET A 4 26.36 20.44 -9.25
N GLU A 5 25.84 21.68 -9.26
CA GLU A 5 24.48 22.03 -9.69
C GLU A 5 24.39 22.17 -11.22
N GLU A 6 25.49 22.54 -11.90
CA GLU A 6 25.56 22.61 -13.37
C GLU A 6 25.68 21.24 -14.05
N CYS A 7 26.33 20.26 -13.40
CA CYS A 7 26.43 18.90 -13.92
C CYS A 7 25.07 18.20 -13.94
N VAL A 8 24.68 17.69 -15.10
CA VAL A 8 23.46 16.89 -15.24
C VAL A 8 23.70 15.42 -14.85
N ASP A 9 22.65 14.63 -14.69
CA ASP A 9 22.77 13.22 -14.30
C ASP A 9 23.65 12.41 -15.26
N GLY A 10 23.58 12.70 -16.56
CA GLY A 10 24.42 12.07 -17.59
C GLY A 10 25.92 12.31 -17.37
N ASP A 11 26.29 13.51 -16.91
CA ASP A 11 27.68 13.83 -16.55
C ASP A 11 28.12 12.98 -15.37
N TYR A 12 27.30 12.94 -14.30
CA TYR A 12 27.60 12.16 -13.10
C TYR A 12 27.69 10.65 -13.34
N GLN A 13 26.92 10.12 -14.29
CA GLN A 13 27.07 8.73 -14.71
C GLN A 13 28.37 8.52 -15.48
N THR A 14 28.70 9.41 -16.40
CA THR A 14 29.98 9.36 -17.15
C THR A 14 31.18 9.45 -16.20
N PHE A 15 31.15 10.35 -15.22
CA PHE A 15 32.20 10.46 -14.22
C PHE A 15 32.41 9.19 -13.41
N LYS A 16 31.40 8.34 -13.24
CA LYS A 16 31.52 7.08 -12.49
C LYS A 16 31.79 5.85 -13.35
N SER A 17 31.75 5.97 -14.68
CA SER A 17 32.14 4.91 -15.62
C SER A 17 33.55 5.08 -16.21
N LYS A 18 34.28 6.11 -15.76
CA LYS A 18 35.66 6.42 -16.18
C LYS A 18 36.64 6.17 -15.02
N ASP A 19 37.57 7.09 -14.78
CA ASP A 19 38.60 7.01 -13.76
C ASP A 19 38.81 8.37 -13.07
N GLY A 20 39.75 8.43 -12.11
CA GLY A 20 40.07 9.65 -11.39
C GLY A 20 40.63 10.78 -12.25
N ALA A 21 41.42 10.44 -13.28
CA ALA A 21 42.01 11.40 -14.21
C ALA A 21 40.91 12.11 -15.03
N TYR A 22 39.95 11.35 -15.54
CA TYR A 22 38.77 11.89 -16.24
C TYR A 22 37.96 12.81 -15.32
N VAL A 23 37.76 12.42 -14.06
CA VAL A 23 37.05 13.28 -13.09
C VAL A 23 37.84 14.57 -12.82
N ARG A 24 39.16 14.50 -12.67
CA ARG A 24 40.02 15.68 -12.51
C ARG A 24 39.86 16.64 -13.69
N GLU A 25 39.91 16.13 -14.91
CA GLU A 25 39.86 16.95 -16.12
C GLU A 25 38.46 17.54 -16.36
N HIS A 26 37.42 16.72 -16.26
CA HIS A 26 36.08 17.08 -16.71
C HIS A 26 35.16 17.60 -15.59
N PHE A 27 35.34 17.18 -14.34
CA PHE A 27 34.57 17.73 -13.22
C PHE A 27 35.26 18.92 -12.59
N PHE A 28 36.53 18.78 -12.20
CA PHE A 28 37.34 19.86 -11.61
C PHE A 28 37.97 20.75 -12.71
N ASN A 29 37.15 21.26 -13.63
CA ASN A 29 37.61 21.81 -14.90
C ASN A 29 37.96 23.32 -14.91
N SER A 30 37.76 24.05 -13.80
CA SER A 30 38.15 25.47 -13.65
C SER A 30 39.45 25.63 -12.85
N PRO A 31 40.18 26.76 -12.97
CA PRO A 31 41.41 27.00 -12.20
C PRO A 31 41.23 26.81 -10.68
N GLU A 32 40.12 27.30 -10.13
CA GLU A 32 39.78 27.21 -8.72
C GLU A 32 39.51 25.76 -8.32
N LEU A 33 38.76 25.01 -9.13
CA LEU A 33 38.45 23.61 -8.87
C LEU A 33 39.68 22.72 -9.00
N LYS A 34 40.55 22.96 -9.99
CA LYS A 34 41.83 22.26 -10.14
C LYS A 34 42.72 22.49 -8.92
N ALA A 35 42.77 23.72 -8.42
CA ALA A 35 43.53 24.06 -7.21
C ALA A 35 43.04 23.28 -5.97
N MET A 36 41.73 23.02 -5.84
CA MET A 36 41.18 22.27 -4.70
C MET A 36 41.65 20.82 -4.61
N VAL A 37 42.04 20.21 -5.73
CA VAL A 37 42.49 18.80 -5.81
C VAL A 37 43.93 18.68 -6.31
N ALA A 38 44.68 19.78 -6.31
CA ALA A 38 46.03 19.84 -6.90
C ALA A 38 47.02 18.89 -6.21
N ASN A 39 46.85 18.66 -4.91
CA ASN A 39 47.67 17.77 -4.10
C ASN A 39 47.08 16.36 -3.92
N TRP A 40 45.98 16.05 -4.61
CA TRP A 40 45.34 14.73 -4.55
C TRP A 40 45.82 13.89 -5.72
N SER A 41 46.02 12.59 -5.51
CA SER A 41 46.21 11.65 -6.63
C SER A 41 44.89 11.41 -7.38
N ASP A 42 44.95 10.84 -8.58
CA ASP A 42 43.73 10.44 -9.30
C ASP A 42 42.96 9.36 -8.52
N ASP A 43 43.65 8.48 -7.80
CA ASP A 43 43.03 7.51 -6.90
C ASP A 43 42.29 8.18 -5.74
N ASP A 44 42.83 9.26 -5.16
CA ASP A 44 42.16 10.02 -4.10
C ASP A 44 40.88 10.69 -4.62
N ILE A 45 40.94 11.26 -5.82
CA ILE A 45 39.76 11.82 -6.50
C ILE A 45 38.73 10.71 -6.78
N TRP A 46 39.18 9.56 -7.26
CA TRP A 46 38.31 8.43 -7.58
C TRP A 46 37.55 7.91 -6.36
N ARG A 47 38.22 7.93 -5.19
CA ARG A 47 37.64 7.53 -3.89
C ARG A 47 36.54 8.46 -3.38
N LEU A 48 36.35 9.65 -3.96
CA LEU A 48 35.21 10.52 -3.62
C LEU A 48 33.89 9.78 -3.86
N ASN A 49 33.18 9.50 -2.76
CA ASN A 49 31.98 8.67 -2.78
C ASN A 49 30.70 9.53 -2.77
N ARG A 50 29.55 8.89 -3.05
CA ARG A 50 28.23 9.52 -2.97
C ARG A 50 27.65 9.34 -1.57
N GLY A 51 26.84 10.30 -1.10
CA GLY A 51 26.36 10.34 0.28
C GLY A 51 25.51 9.14 0.71
N GLY A 52 24.82 8.46 -0.23
CA GLY A 52 24.06 7.24 0.07
C GLY A 52 24.93 6.02 0.44
N HIS A 53 26.25 6.12 0.27
CA HIS A 53 27.24 5.10 0.65
C HIS A 53 28.05 5.48 1.89
N ASP A 54 27.72 6.60 2.54
CA ASP A 54 28.34 7.03 3.80
C ASP A 54 27.35 6.78 4.96
N PRO A 55 27.61 5.81 5.85
CA PRO A 55 26.74 5.50 6.97
C PRO A 55 26.43 6.69 7.89
N HIS A 56 27.35 7.65 8.03
CA HIS A 56 27.13 8.83 8.87
C HIS A 56 26.12 9.78 8.22
N LYS A 57 26.16 9.94 6.90
CA LYS A 57 25.20 10.77 6.16
C LYS A 57 23.82 10.12 6.13
N VAL A 58 23.77 8.80 5.94
CA VAL A 58 22.53 8.02 6.01
C VAL A 58 21.93 8.12 7.42
N TYR A 59 22.71 7.87 8.47
CA TYR A 59 22.25 8.01 9.85
C TYR A 59 21.74 9.42 10.15
N ALA A 60 22.48 10.47 9.78
CA ALA A 60 22.06 11.84 10.00
C ALA A 60 20.71 12.16 9.33
N ALA A 61 20.49 11.66 8.11
CA ALA A 61 19.22 11.81 7.40
C ALA A 61 18.06 11.08 8.10
N TYR A 62 18.24 9.81 8.48
CA TYR A 62 17.21 9.05 9.19
C TYR A 62 16.92 9.61 10.58
N HIS A 63 17.95 10.04 11.31
CA HIS A 63 17.80 10.68 12.61
C HIS A 63 17.00 11.99 12.48
N ALA A 64 17.30 12.82 11.48
CA ALA A 64 16.50 14.03 11.22
C ALA A 64 15.05 13.68 10.87
N ALA A 65 14.81 12.65 10.04
CA ALA A 65 13.47 12.22 9.64
C ALA A 65 12.62 11.70 10.81
N VAL A 66 13.19 10.86 11.67
CA VAL A 66 12.47 10.29 12.83
C VAL A 66 12.12 11.35 13.87
N ASN A 67 12.91 12.43 13.97
CA ASN A 67 12.66 13.55 14.88
C ASN A 67 11.90 14.71 14.22
N HIS A 68 11.46 14.55 12.97
CA HIS A 68 10.65 15.56 12.28
C HIS A 68 9.16 15.35 12.59
N ALA A 69 8.42 16.45 12.75
CA ALA A 69 7.00 16.43 13.07
C ALA A 69 6.21 17.37 12.16
N GLY A 70 4.92 17.09 11.98
CA GLY A 70 3.98 17.93 11.24
C GLY A 70 3.81 17.56 9.76
N GLN A 71 4.76 16.85 9.14
CA GLN A 71 4.68 16.45 7.74
C GLN A 71 5.56 15.22 7.43
N PRO A 72 5.30 14.49 6.32
CA PRO A 72 6.17 13.39 5.87
C PRO A 72 7.57 13.87 5.46
N THR A 73 8.57 12.98 5.57
CA THR A 73 9.95 13.25 5.12
C THR A 73 10.31 12.36 3.94
N VAL A 74 10.95 12.95 2.91
CA VAL A 74 11.57 12.21 1.80
C VAL A 74 13.10 12.31 1.89
N ILE A 75 13.80 11.16 1.84
CA ILE A 75 15.27 11.10 1.83
C ILE A 75 15.75 10.80 0.42
N LEU A 76 16.45 11.75 -0.20
CA LEU A 76 17.05 11.60 -1.53
C LEU A 76 18.50 11.08 -1.42
N ALA A 77 18.65 9.76 -1.31
CA ALA A 77 19.96 9.11 -1.22
C ALA A 77 20.64 9.00 -2.59
N LYS A 78 21.68 9.81 -2.84
CA LYS A 78 22.52 9.69 -4.04
C LYS A 78 23.45 8.48 -3.92
N THR A 79 23.22 7.44 -4.73
CA THR A 79 23.99 6.16 -4.73
C THR A 79 24.62 5.88 -6.09
N ILE A 80 25.39 4.80 -6.22
CA ILE A 80 25.95 4.29 -7.49
C ILE A 80 25.26 2.96 -7.82
N LYS A 81 24.66 2.85 -9.01
CA LYS A 81 24.05 1.58 -9.46
C LYS A 81 25.16 0.55 -9.69
N GLY A 82 25.01 -0.64 -9.14
CA GLY A 82 26.04 -1.70 -9.20
C GLY A 82 27.30 -1.37 -8.38
N TYR A 83 27.17 -0.63 -7.28
CA TYR A 83 28.31 -0.23 -6.44
C TYR A 83 29.20 -1.41 -6.04
N GLY A 84 30.50 -1.28 -6.27
CA GLY A 84 31.50 -2.32 -5.98
C GLY A 84 31.49 -3.51 -6.93
N MET A 85 30.69 -3.49 -8.00
CA MET A 85 30.72 -4.52 -9.05
C MET A 85 31.80 -4.28 -10.11
N GLY A 86 32.48 -3.12 -10.09
CA GLY A 86 33.51 -2.77 -11.07
C GLY A 86 33.00 -2.86 -12.51
N GLU A 87 33.83 -3.41 -13.40
CA GLU A 87 33.50 -3.58 -14.83
C GLU A 87 32.26 -4.46 -15.08
N ALA A 88 31.80 -5.22 -14.09
CA ALA A 88 30.62 -6.07 -14.22
C ALA A 88 29.29 -5.32 -14.10
N GLY A 89 29.30 -3.98 -13.98
CA GLY A 89 28.07 -3.18 -14.01
C GLY A 89 28.07 -1.89 -13.19
N GLU A 90 29.16 -1.55 -12.51
CA GLU A 90 29.22 -0.32 -11.70
C GLU A 90 29.16 0.92 -12.58
N ALA A 91 28.10 1.71 -12.40
CA ALA A 91 27.80 2.89 -13.22
C ALA A 91 27.70 2.59 -14.74
N GLN A 92 27.41 1.35 -15.11
CA GLN A 92 27.22 0.94 -16.51
C GLN A 92 25.75 0.61 -16.80
N ASN A 93 25.31 0.93 -18.02
CA ASN A 93 23.99 0.57 -18.54
C ASN A 93 24.01 -0.83 -19.20
N ILE A 94 24.51 -1.83 -18.46
CA ILE A 94 24.47 -3.23 -18.91
C ILE A 94 23.06 -3.81 -18.80
N THR A 95 22.76 -4.83 -19.61
CA THR A 95 21.45 -5.48 -19.62
C THR A 95 21.18 -6.22 -18.31
N HIS A 96 19.99 -6.03 -17.75
CA HIS A 96 19.54 -6.72 -16.52
C HIS A 96 19.42 -8.25 -16.69
N GLN A 97 19.59 -8.76 -17.92
CA GLN A 97 19.55 -10.18 -18.28
C GLN A 97 20.90 -10.90 -18.14
N GLN A 98 21.96 -10.23 -17.68
CA GLN A 98 23.25 -10.89 -17.42
C GLN A 98 23.12 -11.84 -16.23
N LYS A 99 22.65 -13.07 -16.51
CA LYS A 99 22.24 -14.08 -15.51
C LYS A 99 23.35 -14.55 -14.57
N LYS A 100 24.62 -14.27 -14.89
CA LYS A 100 25.79 -14.71 -14.11
C LYS A 100 26.87 -13.63 -14.18
N MET A 101 27.37 -13.19 -13.03
CA MET A 101 28.67 -12.54 -12.96
C MET A 101 29.75 -13.57 -13.32
N GLY A 102 30.73 -13.16 -14.14
CA GLY A 102 31.89 -14.00 -14.40
C GLY A 102 32.74 -14.19 -13.13
N THR A 103 33.46 -15.30 -13.07
CA THR A 103 34.34 -15.66 -11.93
C THR A 103 35.33 -14.55 -11.58
N THR A 104 35.92 -13.89 -12.57
CA THR A 104 36.83 -12.74 -12.36
C THR A 104 36.15 -11.60 -11.60
N SER A 105 34.92 -11.26 -11.97
CA SER A 105 34.13 -10.22 -11.32
C SER A 105 33.73 -10.60 -9.89
N LEU A 106 33.44 -11.88 -9.64
CA LEU A 106 33.14 -12.38 -8.29
C LEU A 106 34.37 -12.31 -7.38
N ARG A 107 35.56 -12.67 -7.89
CA ARG A 107 36.83 -12.53 -7.15
C ARG A 107 37.13 -11.05 -6.87
N ALA A 108 36.97 -10.18 -7.86
CA ALA A 108 37.13 -8.73 -7.67
C ALA A 108 36.14 -8.16 -6.63
N PHE A 109 34.89 -8.61 -6.63
CA PHE A 109 33.88 -8.24 -5.62
C PHE A 109 34.31 -8.71 -4.23
N ARG A 110 34.71 -9.99 -4.09
CA ARG A 110 35.24 -10.53 -2.84
C ARG A 110 36.41 -9.68 -2.33
N ASP A 111 37.37 -9.36 -3.19
CA ASP A 111 38.56 -8.58 -2.81
C ASP A 111 38.18 -7.15 -2.42
N ARG A 112 37.27 -6.52 -3.18
CA ARG A 112 36.78 -5.16 -2.93
C ARG A 112 36.14 -4.99 -1.55
N PHE A 113 35.37 -5.99 -1.12
CA PHE A 113 34.68 -6.02 0.17
C PHE A 113 35.40 -6.85 1.23
N ARG A 114 36.60 -7.37 0.91
CA ARG A 114 37.46 -8.17 1.80
C ARG A 114 36.73 -9.36 2.43
N LEU A 115 35.95 -10.07 1.62
CA LEU A 115 35.17 -11.21 2.08
C LEU A 115 36.09 -12.42 2.37
N PRO A 116 35.86 -13.16 3.48
CA PRO A 116 36.72 -14.27 3.91
C PRO A 116 36.44 -15.57 3.12
N LEU A 117 36.65 -15.54 1.80
CA LEU A 117 36.46 -16.68 0.90
C LEU A 117 37.72 -16.94 0.07
N SER A 118 38.15 -18.19 -0.03
CA SER A 118 39.20 -18.57 -0.99
C SER A 118 38.68 -18.54 -2.43
N ASP A 119 39.59 -18.50 -3.43
CA ASP A 119 39.24 -18.55 -4.86
C ASP A 119 38.34 -19.75 -5.18
N ALA A 120 38.66 -20.93 -4.66
CA ALA A 120 37.88 -22.15 -4.90
C ALA A 120 36.45 -22.08 -4.32
N GLN A 121 36.26 -21.35 -3.22
CA GLN A 121 34.94 -21.16 -2.61
C GLN A 121 34.12 -20.13 -3.37
N VAL A 122 34.76 -19.08 -3.90
CA VAL A 122 34.13 -18.12 -4.82
C VAL A 122 33.64 -18.83 -6.09
N ASP A 123 34.46 -19.71 -6.66
CA ASP A 123 34.11 -20.48 -7.86
C ASP A 123 32.87 -21.38 -7.64
N LYS A 124 32.63 -21.83 -6.41
CA LYS A 124 31.49 -22.65 -5.99
C LYS A 124 30.28 -21.85 -5.49
N LEU A 125 30.38 -20.52 -5.41
CA LEU A 125 29.35 -19.65 -4.83
C LEU A 125 28.99 -20.02 -3.38
N GLU A 126 29.99 -20.38 -2.58
CA GLU A 126 29.76 -20.74 -1.18
C GLU A 126 29.26 -19.53 -0.35
N TYR A 127 28.30 -19.80 0.54
CA TYR A 127 27.81 -18.82 1.49
C TYR A 127 28.78 -18.64 2.67
N ILE A 128 28.91 -17.41 3.15
CA ILE A 128 29.65 -17.09 4.37
C ILE A 128 28.74 -17.33 5.57
N ASN A 129 29.20 -18.16 6.51
CA ASN A 129 28.58 -18.34 7.82
C ASN A 129 29.67 -18.28 8.90
N PRO A 130 29.87 -17.12 9.56
CA PRO A 130 30.91 -16.95 10.58
C PRO A 130 30.67 -17.77 11.86
N GLY A 131 29.48 -18.35 12.04
CA GLY A 131 29.07 -19.05 13.26
C GLY A 131 28.34 -18.13 14.25
N ALA A 132 27.60 -18.74 15.19
CA ALA A 132 26.74 -18.01 16.12
C ALA A 132 27.51 -17.11 17.10
N ASP A 133 28.76 -17.45 17.40
CA ASP A 133 29.61 -16.79 18.39
C ASP A 133 30.51 -15.71 17.79
N ALA A 134 30.46 -15.50 16.47
CA ALA A 134 31.26 -14.47 15.81
C ALA A 134 30.86 -13.05 16.28
N PRO A 135 31.83 -12.14 16.52
CA PRO A 135 31.55 -10.79 17.02
C PRO A 135 30.54 -10.00 16.16
N GLU A 136 30.63 -10.12 14.84
CA GLU A 136 29.70 -9.47 13.91
C GLU A 136 28.27 -10.02 13.99
N ILE A 137 28.12 -11.32 14.30
CA ILE A 137 26.81 -11.96 14.51
C ILE A 137 26.22 -11.54 15.85
N GLN A 138 27.04 -11.49 16.91
CA GLN A 138 26.63 -10.97 18.21
C GLN A 138 26.18 -9.51 18.11
N TYR A 139 26.99 -8.64 17.49
CA TYR A 139 26.64 -7.24 17.28
C TYR A 139 25.33 -7.08 16.49
N MET A 140 25.17 -7.79 15.36
CA MET A 140 23.94 -7.74 14.57
C MET A 140 22.72 -8.17 15.40
N ARG A 141 22.83 -9.28 16.13
CA ARG A 141 21.74 -9.79 16.98
C ARG A 141 21.39 -8.81 18.09
N GLU A 142 22.37 -8.26 18.81
CA GLU A 142 22.14 -7.25 19.83
C GLU A 142 21.39 -6.05 19.28
N ARG A 143 21.82 -5.51 18.13
CA ARG A 143 21.12 -4.38 17.48
C ARG A 143 19.70 -4.76 17.09
N ARG A 144 19.47 -5.96 16.55
CA ARG A 144 18.10 -6.44 16.21
C ARG A 144 17.23 -6.62 17.45
N MET A 145 17.75 -7.21 18.52
CA MET A 145 17.00 -7.43 19.76
C MET A 145 16.66 -6.11 20.45
N ALA A 146 17.58 -5.14 20.45
CA ALA A 146 17.31 -3.78 20.92
C ALA A 146 16.21 -3.06 20.09
N LEU A 147 15.97 -3.50 18.86
CA LEU A 147 14.94 -2.99 17.94
C LEU A 147 13.70 -3.89 17.86
N GLY A 148 13.47 -4.75 18.86
CA GLY A 148 12.26 -5.55 18.96
C GLY A 148 12.24 -6.84 18.12
N GLY A 149 13.39 -7.30 17.61
CA GLY A 149 13.50 -8.59 16.95
C GLY A 149 13.94 -8.53 15.48
N PHE A 150 13.65 -9.56 14.70
CA PHE A 150 14.00 -9.63 13.28
C PHE A 150 12.85 -9.14 12.39
N LEU A 151 13.18 -8.53 11.25
CA LEU A 151 12.23 -8.06 10.24
C LEU A 151 12.77 -8.37 8.82
N PRO A 152 11.90 -8.60 7.82
CA PRO A 152 10.44 -8.57 7.89
C PRO A 152 9.86 -9.80 8.63
N GLN A 153 8.70 -9.61 9.28
CA GLN A 153 7.93 -10.67 9.91
C GLN A 153 6.44 -10.49 9.54
N ARG A 154 5.73 -11.60 9.31
CA ARG A 154 4.30 -11.59 9.01
C ARG A 154 3.54 -12.50 9.97
N ARG A 155 2.44 -12.00 10.54
CA ARG A 155 1.51 -12.82 11.35
C ARG A 155 0.42 -13.37 10.44
N GLN A 156 0.15 -14.66 10.52
CA GLN A 156 -0.84 -15.28 9.64
C GLN A 156 -2.28 -15.14 10.16
N LYS A 157 -2.44 -14.94 11.47
CA LYS A 157 -3.75 -14.88 12.15
C LYS A 157 -3.74 -13.82 13.23
N ALA A 158 -4.95 -13.39 13.60
CA ALA A 158 -5.24 -12.55 14.77
C ALA A 158 -6.32 -13.23 15.63
N GLU A 159 -6.70 -12.60 16.75
CA GLU A 159 -7.84 -13.08 17.54
C GLU A 159 -9.11 -13.08 16.69
N PRO A 160 -9.82 -14.23 16.57
CA PRO A 160 -11.08 -14.32 15.82
C PRO A 160 -12.11 -13.31 16.32
N LEU A 161 -12.84 -12.68 15.40
CA LEU A 161 -13.95 -11.79 15.78
C LEU A 161 -15.25 -12.59 15.93
N GLU A 162 -16.02 -12.26 16.96
CA GLU A 162 -17.37 -12.80 17.13
C GLU A 162 -18.34 -12.04 16.23
N VAL A 163 -18.40 -12.44 14.96
CA VAL A 163 -19.28 -11.81 13.98
C VAL A 163 -20.76 -12.09 14.27
N PRO A 164 -21.68 -11.16 13.96
CA PRO A 164 -23.12 -11.36 14.19
C PRO A 164 -23.68 -12.59 13.44
N PRO A 165 -24.68 -13.28 14.01
CA PRO A 165 -25.39 -14.34 13.29
C PRO A 165 -26.25 -13.75 12.17
N LEU A 166 -26.70 -14.60 11.24
CA LEU A 166 -27.60 -14.19 10.15
C LEU A 166 -28.87 -13.49 10.64
N SER A 167 -29.39 -13.89 11.80
CA SER A 167 -30.57 -13.27 12.41
C SER A 167 -30.38 -11.80 12.80
N ALA A 168 -29.14 -11.31 12.88
CA ALA A 168 -28.89 -9.87 13.03
C ALA A 168 -29.41 -9.05 11.84
N PHE A 169 -29.63 -9.70 10.70
CA PHE A 169 -30.13 -9.10 9.46
C PHE A 169 -31.57 -9.52 9.12
N ASP A 170 -32.36 -9.99 10.09
CA ASP A 170 -33.74 -10.47 9.89
C ASP A 170 -34.65 -9.48 9.17
N ALA A 171 -34.42 -8.18 9.31
CA ALA A 171 -35.20 -7.16 8.61
C ALA A 171 -34.96 -7.16 7.09
N GLN A 172 -33.78 -7.60 6.65
CA GLN A 172 -33.40 -7.73 5.24
C GLN A 172 -33.66 -9.13 4.69
N LEU A 173 -33.93 -10.12 5.56
CA LEU A 173 -34.35 -11.47 5.17
C LEU A 173 -35.86 -11.58 4.90
N LYS A 174 -36.62 -10.55 5.24
CA LYS A 174 -38.06 -10.48 5.02
C LYS A 174 -38.36 -9.68 3.75
N ALA A 175 -39.50 -10.00 3.14
CA ALA A 175 -40.07 -9.21 2.06
C ALA A 175 -40.13 -7.71 2.43
N SER A 176 -39.94 -6.84 1.44
CA SER A 176 -39.99 -5.39 1.62
C SER A 176 -41.32 -4.88 2.20
N GLY A 177 -42.38 -5.65 1.98
CA GLY A 177 -43.76 -5.33 2.34
C GLY A 177 -44.50 -4.67 1.19
N GLU A 178 -45.83 -4.66 1.28
CA GLU A 178 -46.70 -4.10 0.24
C GLU A 178 -46.39 -2.61 -0.01
N GLY A 179 -46.18 -2.26 -1.28
CA GLY A 179 -45.91 -0.88 -1.72
C GLY A 179 -44.55 -0.31 -1.28
N ARG A 180 -43.64 -1.13 -0.75
CA ARG A 180 -42.29 -0.70 -0.36
C ARG A 180 -41.24 -1.26 -1.32
N GLU A 181 -40.46 -0.36 -1.89
CA GLU A 181 -39.36 -0.67 -2.80
C GLU A 181 -38.07 -0.03 -2.27
N PHE A 182 -36.96 -0.70 -2.49
CA PHE A 182 -35.62 -0.17 -2.22
C PHE A 182 -34.61 -0.93 -3.08
N SER A 183 -33.36 -0.46 -3.10
CA SER A 183 -32.28 -1.08 -3.87
C SER A 183 -31.41 -2.01 -3.02
N THR A 184 -30.60 -2.86 -3.67
CA THR A 184 -29.60 -3.67 -2.96
C THR A 184 -28.53 -2.80 -2.28
N THR A 185 -28.23 -1.61 -2.79
CA THR A 185 -27.38 -0.62 -2.11
C THR A 185 -28.01 -0.15 -0.80
N MET A 186 -29.28 0.26 -0.83
CA MET A 186 -30.00 0.69 0.38
C MET A 186 -30.11 -0.45 1.40
N ALA A 187 -30.29 -1.69 0.94
CA ALA A 187 -30.29 -2.86 1.81
C ALA A 187 -28.94 -3.05 2.50
N PHE A 188 -27.83 -2.99 1.74
CA PHE A 188 -26.47 -3.09 2.27
C PHE A 188 -26.19 -1.99 3.32
N VAL A 189 -26.52 -0.73 3.04
CA VAL A 189 -26.32 0.40 3.97
C VAL A 189 -26.99 0.15 5.32
N ARG A 190 -28.21 -0.42 5.32
CA ARG A 190 -28.89 -0.80 6.58
C ARG A 190 -28.14 -1.91 7.34
N MET A 191 -27.55 -2.87 6.63
CA MET A 191 -26.73 -3.92 7.24
C MET A 191 -25.41 -3.37 7.81
N LEU A 192 -24.74 -2.47 7.07
CA LEU A 192 -23.54 -1.79 7.54
C LEU A 192 -23.82 -0.96 8.80
N GLY A 193 -24.96 -0.26 8.85
CA GLY A 193 -25.42 0.44 10.05
C GLY A 193 -25.71 -0.49 11.23
N THR A 194 -26.14 -1.73 10.97
CA THR A 194 -26.32 -2.77 12.01
C THR A 194 -24.96 -3.23 12.54
N LEU A 195 -23.99 -3.49 11.65
CA LEU A 195 -22.63 -3.88 12.01
C LEU A 195 -21.92 -2.78 12.82
N ALA A 196 -22.01 -1.52 12.38
CA ALA A 196 -21.34 -0.41 13.05
C ALA A 196 -21.88 -0.14 14.47
N LYS A 197 -23.15 -0.50 14.73
CA LYS A 197 -23.78 -0.40 16.06
C LYS A 197 -23.57 -1.65 16.92
N ASP A 198 -23.06 -2.74 16.36
CA ASP A 198 -22.80 -3.97 17.09
C ASP A 198 -21.70 -3.75 18.15
N LYS A 199 -21.95 -4.19 19.38
CA LYS A 199 -21.04 -3.94 20.51
C LYS A 199 -19.72 -4.70 20.42
N LYS A 200 -19.67 -5.79 19.65
CA LYS A 200 -18.50 -6.67 19.51
C LYS A 200 -17.65 -6.27 18.32
N VAL A 201 -18.29 -5.99 17.18
CA VAL A 201 -17.57 -5.71 15.92
C VAL A 201 -17.62 -4.25 15.47
N GLY A 202 -18.50 -3.41 16.04
CA GLY A 202 -18.73 -2.05 15.54
C GLY A 202 -17.47 -1.21 15.43
N LYS A 203 -16.57 -1.26 16.42
CA LYS A 203 -15.27 -0.55 16.42
C LYS A 203 -14.26 -1.06 15.37
N HIS A 204 -14.52 -2.23 14.80
CA HIS A 204 -13.67 -2.86 13.78
C HIS A 204 -14.16 -2.53 12.37
N VAL A 205 -15.40 -2.04 12.20
CA VAL A 205 -15.96 -1.68 10.90
C VAL A 205 -15.25 -0.43 10.36
N VAL A 206 -14.84 -0.44 9.10
CA VAL A 206 -14.20 0.72 8.44
C VAL A 206 -14.98 1.03 7.16
N PRO A 207 -15.99 1.91 7.20
CA PRO A 207 -16.65 2.38 6.00
C PRO A 207 -15.71 3.28 5.21
N ILE A 208 -15.55 3.03 3.91
CA ILE A 208 -14.66 3.78 3.02
C ILE A 208 -15.46 4.21 1.80
N VAL A 209 -15.29 5.47 1.40
CA VAL A 209 -15.95 6.09 0.25
C VAL A 209 -14.94 6.94 -0.52
N ALA A 210 -15.13 7.04 -1.83
CA ALA A 210 -14.40 7.93 -2.71
C ALA A 210 -15.33 9.06 -3.17
N ASP A 211 -15.42 10.11 -2.34
CA ASP A 211 -16.32 11.26 -2.46
C ASP A 211 -17.82 10.93 -2.28
N GLU A 212 -18.40 10.19 -3.22
CA GLU A 212 -19.84 10.08 -3.46
C GLU A 212 -20.64 9.29 -2.41
N SER A 213 -20.74 9.82 -1.20
CA SER A 213 -21.42 9.14 -0.09
C SER A 213 -22.95 9.23 -0.19
N ARG A 214 -23.47 10.36 -0.67
CA ARG A 214 -24.92 10.58 -0.80
C ARG A 214 -25.54 9.70 -1.88
N THR A 215 -24.81 9.49 -2.99
CA THR A 215 -25.20 8.55 -4.04
C THR A 215 -25.50 7.14 -3.51
N PHE A 216 -24.77 6.70 -2.49
CA PHE A 216 -24.98 5.39 -1.88
C PHE A 216 -25.90 5.41 -0.66
N GLY A 217 -26.45 6.55 -0.24
CA GLY A 217 -27.30 6.66 0.95
C GLY A 217 -26.53 6.55 2.28
N MET A 218 -25.24 6.89 2.29
CA MET A 218 -24.36 6.79 3.46
C MET A 218 -24.45 8.01 4.39
N GLU A 219 -25.09 9.10 3.98
CA GLU A 219 -25.27 10.33 4.77
C GLU A 219 -25.99 10.04 6.11
N GLY A 220 -26.81 8.99 6.10
CA GLY A 220 -27.42 8.36 7.27
C GLY A 220 -26.44 8.13 8.44
N MET A 221 -25.19 7.81 8.11
CA MET A 221 -24.17 7.38 9.05
C MET A 221 -23.24 8.50 9.51
N PHE A 222 -23.17 9.63 8.79
CA PHE A 222 -22.26 10.74 9.12
C PHE A 222 -22.49 11.26 10.53
N ARG A 223 -23.75 11.38 10.93
CA ARG A 223 -24.10 11.84 12.26
C ARG A 223 -23.70 10.86 13.36
N SER A 224 -23.86 9.55 13.14
CA SER A 224 -23.60 8.53 14.16
C SER A 224 -22.15 8.10 14.24
N LEU A 225 -21.47 7.99 13.10
CA LEU A 225 -20.11 7.47 13.00
C LEU A 225 -19.06 8.57 12.86
N GLY A 226 -19.42 9.72 12.31
CA GLY A 226 -18.47 10.77 11.95
C GLY A 226 -17.57 10.37 10.78
N ILE A 227 -17.08 11.38 10.08
CA ILE A 227 -16.05 11.25 9.04
C ILE A 227 -14.71 11.52 9.70
N TRP A 228 -13.77 10.60 9.54
CA TRP A 228 -12.45 10.74 10.12
C TRP A 228 -11.72 11.91 9.48
N SER A 229 -11.23 12.82 10.32
CA SER A 229 -10.40 13.94 9.90
C SER A 229 -9.33 14.17 10.96
N SER A 230 -8.06 14.06 10.57
CA SER A 230 -6.92 14.27 11.47
C SER A 230 -6.91 15.66 12.12
N VAL A 231 -7.52 16.64 11.45
CA VAL A 231 -7.64 18.04 11.91
C VAL A 231 -9.01 18.35 12.53
N GLY A 232 -10.01 17.49 12.35
CA GLY A 232 -11.39 17.71 12.77
C GLY A 232 -12.14 18.72 11.87
N GLN A 233 -13.37 19.06 12.24
CA GLN A 233 -14.21 20.01 11.48
C GLN A 233 -13.69 21.46 11.62
N ASN A 234 -13.11 22.00 10.54
CA ASN A 234 -12.58 23.37 10.51
C ASN A 234 -13.44 24.38 9.71
N TYR A 235 -14.64 23.97 9.29
CA TYR A 235 -15.57 24.78 8.49
C TYR A 235 -17.02 24.46 8.85
N THR A 236 -17.95 25.36 8.54
CA THR A 236 -19.38 25.07 8.58
C THR A 236 -19.77 24.35 7.29
N PRO A 237 -20.27 23.10 7.33
CA PRO A 237 -20.65 22.38 6.12
C PRO A 237 -21.88 23.02 5.48
N GLN A 238 -21.99 22.92 4.15
CA GLN A 238 -23.10 23.53 3.39
C GLN A 238 -24.47 22.99 3.85
N ASP A 239 -24.51 21.74 4.27
CA ASP A 239 -25.69 21.02 4.73
C ASP A 239 -25.89 21.10 6.25
N HIS A 240 -25.24 22.04 6.97
CA HIS A 240 -25.31 22.13 8.43
C HIS A 240 -26.74 22.23 8.99
N GLY A 241 -27.68 22.79 8.21
CA GLY A 241 -29.10 22.89 8.58
C GLY A 241 -29.93 21.63 8.31
N GLU A 242 -29.36 20.62 7.65
CA GLU A 242 -30.00 19.34 7.36
C GLU A 242 -29.87 18.37 8.54
N LEU A 243 -30.80 17.43 8.66
CA LEU A 243 -30.78 16.44 9.75
C LEU A 243 -29.54 15.54 9.72
N MET A 244 -29.02 15.28 8.52
CA MET A 244 -27.91 14.37 8.20
C MET A 244 -26.72 15.15 7.64
N PHE A 245 -26.32 16.20 8.37
CA PHE A 245 -25.21 17.06 7.95
C PHE A 245 -23.85 16.35 8.00
N TYR A 246 -22.94 16.84 7.17
CA TYR A 246 -21.57 16.38 7.07
C TYR A 246 -20.80 16.69 8.37
N LYS A 247 -20.27 15.66 9.04
CA LYS A 247 -19.60 15.82 10.35
C LYS A 247 -18.23 15.15 10.37
N GLU A 248 -17.20 15.97 10.34
CA GLU A 248 -15.81 15.55 10.53
C GLU A 248 -15.39 15.55 11.99
N SER A 249 -14.66 14.51 12.41
CA SER A 249 -14.07 14.45 13.75
C SER A 249 -12.82 13.58 13.78
N LYS A 250 -11.97 13.81 14.79
CA LYS A 250 -10.72 13.07 14.99
C LYS A 250 -10.95 11.60 15.39
N ASP A 251 -12.13 11.33 15.92
CA ASP A 251 -12.65 10.02 16.29
C ASP A 251 -13.70 9.48 15.30
N GLY A 252 -13.85 10.15 14.15
CA GLY A 252 -14.73 9.70 13.09
C GLY A 252 -14.30 8.32 12.56
N GLN A 253 -15.27 7.54 12.12
CA GLN A 253 -15.03 6.15 11.71
C GLN A 253 -15.07 5.95 10.19
N ILE A 254 -15.74 6.85 9.45
CA ILE A 254 -15.82 6.78 7.99
C ILE A 254 -14.54 7.39 7.38
N LEU A 255 -13.90 6.66 6.48
CA LEU A 255 -12.82 7.22 5.66
C LEU A 255 -13.41 7.81 4.38
N GLN A 256 -13.37 9.14 4.30
CA GLN A 256 -13.68 9.88 3.08
C GLN A 256 -12.37 10.27 2.40
N GLU A 257 -12.10 9.67 1.25
CA GLU A 257 -10.83 9.84 0.54
C GLU A 257 -10.93 10.90 -0.57
N GLY A 258 -12.15 11.36 -0.88
CA GLY A 258 -12.42 12.21 -2.02
C GLY A 258 -12.29 11.45 -3.34
N ILE A 259 -12.08 12.17 -4.45
CA ILE A 259 -12.02 11.59 -5.81
C ILE A 259 -10.66 10.89 -6.03
N THR A 260 -10.48 9.74 -5.37
CA THR A 260 -9.28 8.90 -5.46
C THR A 260 -9.60 7.44 -5.15
N GLU A 261 -10.05 6.69 -6.16
CA GLU A 261 -10.36 5.27 -5.95
C GLU A 261 -9.12 4.46 -5.58
N SER A 262 -7.95 4.82 -6.14
CA SER A 262 -6.67 4.19 -5.77
C SER A 262 -6.25 4.52 -4.34
N GLY A 263 -6.52 5.74 -3.85
CA GLY A 263 -6.26 6.13 -2.47
C GLY A 263 -7.19 5.39 -1.49
N ALA A 264 -8.49 5.34 -1.81
CA ALA A 264 -9.46 4.56 -1.05
C ALA A 264 -9.17 3.07 -1.05
N MET A 265 -8.70 2.51 -2.17
CA MET A 265 -8.23 1.14 -2.23
C MET A 265 -6.99 0.91 -1.36
N ALA A 266 -6.05 1.87 -1.31
CA ALA A 266 -4.89 1.77 -0.41
C ALA A 266 -5.30 1.78 1.07
N SER A 267 -6.25 2.65 1.46
CA SER A 267 -6.85 2.66 2.80
C SER A 267 -7.58 1.34 3.10
N TRP A 268 -8.32 0.81 2.13
CA TRP A 268 -8.98 -0.49 2.23
C TRP A 268 -7.97 -1.63 2.44
N ILE A 269 -6.86 -1.66 1.68
CA ILE A 269 -5.79 -2.66 1.83
C ILE A 269 -5.18 -2.59 3.24
N ALA A 270 -4.88 -1.38 3.71
CA ALA A 270 -4.28 -1.18 5.03
C ALA A 270 -5.19 -1.72 6.14
N ALA A 271 -6.49 -1.44 6.07
CA ALA A 271 -7.48 -1.99 7.00
C ALA A 271 -7.62 -3.51 6.85
N ALA A 272 -7.75 -4.00 5.61
CA ALA A 272 -7.99 -5.41 5.28
C ALA A 272 -6.83 -6.34 5.67
N THR A 273 -5.63 -5.79 5.86
CA THR A 273 -4.42 -6.52 6.24
C THR A 273 -3.95 -6.20 7.67
N SER A 274 -4.69 -5.34 8.40
CA SER A 274 -4.37 -4.93 9.77
C SER A 274 -4.30 -6.12 10.74
N TYR A 275 -5.05 -7.20 10.46
CA TYR A 275 -4.99 -8.44 11.25
C TYR A 275 -3.57 -9.02 11.30
N SER A 276 -2.81 -8.90 10.21
CA SER A 276 -1.45 -9.41 10.11
C SER A 276 -0.44 -8.35 10.58
N THR A 277 -0.57 -7.12 10.08
CA THR A 277 0.40 -6.05 10.29
C THR A 277 0.40 -5.52 11.73
N HIS A 278 -0.80 -5.37 12.32
CA HIS A 278 -0.98 -4.81 13.66
C HIS A 278 -1.52 -5.84 14.67
N GLY A 279 -1.98 -7.01 14.21
CA GLY A 279 -2.62 -8.00 15.09
C GLY A 279 -4.08 -7.66 15.43
N VAL A 280 -4.69 -6.71 14.72
CA VAL A 280 -6.07 -6.25 14.97
C VAL A 280 -6.88 -6.43 13.70
N GLN A 281 -7.91 -7.28 13.73
CA GLN A 281 -8.80 -7.45 12.60
C GLN A 281 -9.62 -6.18 12.40
N MET A 282 -9.60 -5.59 11.21
CA MET A 282 -10.49 -4.49 10.80
C MET A 282 -11.33 -4.98 9.62
N MET A 283 -12.58 -4.52 9.53
CA MET A 283 -13.54 -4.92 8.53
C MET A 283 -13.82 -3.76 7.55
N PRO A 284 -12.99 -3.58 6.51
CA PRO A 284 -13.22 -2.49 5.57
C PRO A 284 -14.34 -2.81 4.57
N PHE A 285 -15.19 -1.81 4.36
CA PHE A 285 -16.27 -1.80 3.37
C PHE A 285 -16.06 -0.60 2.47
N PHE A 286 -15.46 -0.81 1.30
CA PHE A 286 -15.23 0.25 0.33
C PHE A 286 -16.32 0.22 -0.73
N ILE A 287 -17.20 1.24 -0.72
CA ILE A 287 -18.25 1.42 -1.72
C ILE A 287 -17.89 2.55 -2.69
N TYR A 288 -18.07 2.27 -3.98
CA TYR A 288 -17.67 3.14 -5.07
C TYR A 288 -18.48 2.80 -6.34
N TYR A 289 -18.44 3.65 -7.36
CA TYR A 289 -19.02 3.33 -8.67
C TYR A 289 -18.28 2.13 -9.26
N SER A 290 -18.98 1.01 -9.44
CA SER A 290 -18.43 -0.29 -9.87
C SER A 290 -17.42 -0.20 -11.03
N MET A 291 -17.68 0.65 -12.03
CA MET A 291 -16.81 0.93 -13.17
C MET A 291 -15.39 1.37 -12.79
N PHE A 292 -15.25 2.13 -11.70
CA PHE A 292 -13.96 2.63 -11.20
C PHE A 292 -13.32 1.67 -10.17
N GLY A 293 -13.73 0.41 -10.21
CA GLY A 293 -13.18 -0.69 -9.46
C GLY A 293 -11.94 -1.31 -10.10
N PHE A 294 -12.06 -2.60 -10.43
CA PHE A 294 -11.01 -3.40 -11.06
C PHE A 294 -10.47 -2.79 -12.38
N GLN A 295 -11.26 -2.02 -13.11
CA GLN A 295 -10.77 -1.31 -14.30
C GLN A 295 -9.78 -0.20 -13.95
N ARG A 296 -9.98 0.51 -12.82
CA ARG A 296 -9.18 1.66 -12.43
C ARG A 296 -8.02 1.29 -11.50
N PHE A 297 -8.26 0.38 -10.56
CA PHE A 297 -7.28 -0.03 -9.55
C PHE A 297 -6.95 -1.53 -9.60
N GLY A 298 -7.12 -2.20 -10.74
CA GLY A 298 -6.91 -3.66 -10.86
C GLY A 298 -5.57 -4.18 -10.36
N ASP A 299 -4.48 -3.44 -10.55
CA ASP A 299 -3.15 -3.82 -10.03
C ASP A 299 -3.09 -3.75 -8.48
N LEU A 300 -3.80 -2.81 -7.86
CA LEU A 300 -3.97 -2.77 -6.40
C LEU A 300 -4.87 -3.90 -5.90
N ALA A 301 -5.90 -4.29 -6.65
CA ALA A 301 -6.72 -5.46 -6.30
C ALA A 301 -5.91 -6.76 -6.40
N TRP A 302 -5.00 -6.86 -7.37
CA TRP A 302 -4.06 -7.97 -7.46
C TRP A 302 -3.08 -7.97 -6.26
N ALA A 303 -2.49 -6.82 -5.94
CA ALA A 303 -1.60 -6.66 -4.79
C ALA A 303 -2.32 -6.97 -3.46
N ALA A 304 -3.60 -6.62 -3.33
CA ALA A 304 -4.42 -6.99 -2.18
C ALA A 304 -4.56 -8.50 -2.03
N GLY A 305 -4.77 -9.21 -3.15
CA GLY A 305 -4.80 -10.67 -3.19
C GLY A 305 -3.50 -11.28 -2.67
N ASP A 306 -2.34 -10.77 -3.14
CA ASP A 306 -1.01 -11.18 -2.68
C ASP A 306 -0.79 -10.90 -1.18
N GLN A 307 -1.20 -9.72 -0.73
CA GLN A 307 -1.11 -9.32 0.69
C GLN A 307 -2.09 -10.06 1.62
N ARG A 308 -2.95 -10.92 1.07
CA ARG A 308 -3.98 -11.69 1.80
C ARG A 308 -4.98 -10.78 2.50
N ALA A 309 -5.45 -9.76 1.78
CA ALA A 309 -6.48 -8.85 2.25
C ALA A 309 -7.78 -9.61 2.59
N ARG A 310 -8.46 -9.15 3.64
CA ARG A 310 -9.77 -9.61 4.09
C ARG A 310 -10.69 -8.39 4.25
N GLY A 311 -11.72 -8.29 3.42
CA GLY A 311 -12.56 -7.09 3.32
C GLY A 311 -13.64 -7.20 2.27
N PHE A 312 -14.46 -6.15 2.15
CA PHE A 312 -15.51 -6.06 1.13
C PHE A 312 -15.27 -4.87 0.21
N LEU A 313 -15.23 -5.14 -1.09
CA LEU A 313 -15.32 -4.16 -2.17
C LEU A 313 -16.75 -4.17 -2.69
N LEU A 314 -17.38 -3.01 -2.75
CA LEU A 314 -18.78 -2.86 -3.10
C LEU A 314 -18.90 -1.97 -4.33
N GLY A 315 -19.10 -2.60 -5.48
CA GLY A 315 -19.37 -1.91 -6.73
C GLY A 315 -20.81 -1.41 -6.75
N GLY A 316 -21.04 -0.24 -6.16
CA GLY A 316 -22.33 0.45 -6.26
C GLY A 316 -22.62 0.90 -7.69
N THR A 317 -23.88 1.30 -7.91
CA THR A 317 -24.39 1.79 -9.21
C THR A 317 -23.96 0.88 -10.37
N SER A 318 -24.00 -0.44 -10.16
CA SER A 318 -23.55 -1.43 -11.15
C SER A 318 -24.65 -1.77 -12.14
N GLY A 319 -24.27 -2.48 -13.22
CA GLY A 319 -25.19 -2.93 -14.25
C GLY A 319 -25.22 -1.95 -15.42
N ARG A 320 -24.98 -2.49 -16.63
CA ARG A 320 -24.83 -1.69 -17.85
C ARG A 320 -26.06 -0.81 -18.11
N THR A 321 -27.23 -1.32 -17.80
CA THR A 321 -28.51 -0.65 -18.08
C THR A 321 -29.11 0.03 -16.85
N THR A 322 -28.63 -0.27 -15.64
CA THR A 322 -29.22 0.19 -14.38
C THR A 322 -28.76 1.59 -14.01
N LEU A 323 -27.49 1.93 -14.30
CA LEU A 323 -26.98 3.30 -14.18
C LEU A 323 -27.27 4.11 -15.46
N ASN A 324 -28.53 4.13 -15.87
CA ASN A 324 -28.95 4.82 -17.08
C ASN A 324 -28.75 6.34 -16.93
N GLY A 325 -28.18 6.97 -17.97
CA GLY A 325 -27.99 8.43 -18.02
C GLY A 325 -26.55 8.90 -17.79
N GLU A 326 -25.72 8.10 -17.13
CA GLU A 326 -24.29 8.41 -16.91
C GLU A 326 -23.41 8.03 -18.10
N GLY A 327 -23.85 7.08 -18.94
CA GLY A 327 -23.27 6.78 -20.25
C GLY A 327 -21.97 5.98 -20.22
N LEU A 328 -21.22 6.07 -21.33
CA LEU A 328 -20.16 5.14 -21.73
C LEU A 328 -19.10 4.86 -20.66
N GLN A 329 -18.72 5.87 -19.88
CA GLN A 329 -17.64 5.76 -18.89
C GLN A 329 -18.10 5.34 -17.49
N HIS A 330 -19.40 5.10 -17.28
CA HIS A 330 -19.98 4.78 -15.97
C HIS A 330 -20.79 3.49 -15.98
N GLU A 331 -21.51 3.22 -17.06
CA GLU A 331 -22.38 2.04 -17.20
C GLU A 331 -21.53 0.76 -17.17
N ASP A 332 -21.43 0.09 -16.02
CA ASP A 332 -20.60 -1.10 -15.84
C ASP A 332 -21.33 -2.39 -16.17
N GLY A 333 -20.78 -3.15 -17.13
CA GLY A 333 -21.21 -4.50 -17.45
C GLY A 333 -20.04 -5.46 -17.66
N HIS A 334 -18.91 -5.23 -16.99
CA HIS A 334 -17.71 -6.06 -17.18
C HIS A 334 -16.75 -6.14 -15.96
N SER A 335 -17.00 -5.42 -14.88
CA SER A 335 -16.21 -5.53 -13.64
C SER A 335 -16.11 -6.97 -13.10
N HIS A 336 -17.16 -7.77 -13.20
CA HIS A 336 -17.14 -9.18 -12.80
C HIS A 336 -16.10 -10.00 -13.58
N ILE A 337 -15.94 -9.74 -14.88
CA ILE A 337 -14.91 -10.38 -15.73
C ILE A 337 -13.51 -10.03 -15.23
N GLN A 338 -13.29 -8.78 -14.84
CA GLN A 338 -12.01 -8.32 -14.31
C GLN A 338 -11.75 -8.89 -12.91
N SER A 339 -12.76 -8.91 -12.03
CA SER A 339 -12.65 -9.47 -10.68
C SER A 339 -12.30 -10.95 -10.69
N ALA A 340 -12.81 -11.71 -11.68
CA ALA A 340 -12.52 -13.13 -11.86
C ALA A 340 -11.04 -13.43 -12.17
N LEU A 341 -10.24 -12.42 -12.52
CA LEU A 341 -8.81 -12.58 -12.70
C LEU A 341 -8.08 -12.73 -11.35
N VAL A 342 -8.64 -12.25 -10.24
CA VAL A 342 -8.00 -12.29 -8.92
C VAL A 342 -8.42 -13.57 -8.17
N PRO A 343 -7.53 -14.55 -7.94
CA PRO A 343 -7.94 -15.90 -7.49
C PRO A 343 -8.67 -15.97 -6.15
N ASN A 344 -8.37 -15.05 -5.23
CA ASN A 344 -8.98 -15.00 -3.89
C ASN A 344 -9.98 -13.85 -3.73
N CYS A 345 -10.47 -13.29 -4.85
CA CYS A 345 -11.64 -12.41 -4.88
C CYS A 345 -12.90 -13.26 -5.07
N ILE A 346 -13.82 -13.19 -4.12
CA ILE A 346 -15.11 -13.89 -4.19
C ILE A 346 -16.17 -12.90 -4.66
N SER A 347 -16.62 -13.06 -5.89
CA SER A 347 -17.51 -12.10 -6.56
C SER A 347 -18.96 -12.57 -6.59
N TYR A 348 -19.89 -11.67 -6.26
CA TYR A 348 -21.34 -11.89 -6.32
C TYR A 348 -22.08 -10.72 -6.97
N ASP A 349 -23.17 -11.04 -7.68
CA ASP A 349 -24.11 -10.06 -8.26
C ASP A 349 -25.54 -10.31 -7.72
N PRO A 350 -25.81 -9.95 -6.46
CA PRO A 350 -27.09 -10.23 -5.83
C PRO A 350 -28.20 -9.34 -6.39
N THR A 351 -29.38 -9.94 -6.57
CA THR A 351 -30.61 -9.25 -6.96
C THR A 351 -31.44 -8.86 -5.75
N PHE A 352 -31.49 -9.68 -4.70
CA PHE A 352 -32.37 -9.44 -3.57
C PHE A 352 -31.64 -9.12 -2.26
N SER A 353 -32.34 -8.40 -1.39
CA SER A 353 -31.82 -7.95 -0.09
C SER A 353 -31.43 -9.10 0.83
N TYR A 354 -32.17 -10.22 0.79
CA TYR A 354 -31.82 -11.41 1.56
C TYR A 354 -30.55 -12.09 1.04
N GLU A 355 -30.27 -12.01 -0.27
CA GLU A 355 -29.04 -12.54 -0.85
C GLU A 355 -27.84 -11.72 -0.36
N VAL A 356 -27.95 -10.38 -0.41
CA VAL A 356 -26.94 -9.48 0.16
C VAL A 356 -26.69 -9.80 1.64
N ALA A 357 -27.73 -10.06 2.42
CA ALA A 357 -27.61 -10.39 3.84
C ALA A 357 -26.87 -11.72 4.07
N VAL A 358 -27.22 -12.75 3.30
CA VAL A 358 -26.58 -14.07 3.39
C VAL A 358 -25.11 -14.00 2.95
N ILE A 359 -24.82 -13.35 1.82
CA ILE A 359 -23.45 -13.20 1.30
C ILE A 359 -22.57 -12.40 2.26
N LEU A 360 -23.09 -11.29 2.79
CA LEU A 360 -22.38 -10.46 3.78
C LEU A 360 -22.04 -11.28 5.04
N GLN A 361 -23.03 -11.99 5.59
CA GLN A 361 -22.82 -12.79 6.79
C GLN A 361 -21.84 -13.94 6.56
N ASP A 362 -21.91 -14.60 5.39
CA ASP A 362 -20.99 -15.65 4.99
C ASP A 362 -19.54 -15.12 4.88
N GLY A 363 -19.35 -13.97 4.21
CA GLY A 363 -18.05 -13.32 4.11
C GLY A 363 -17.50 -12.91 5.47
N LEU A 364 -18.34 -12.39 6.37
CA LEU A 364 -17.94 -12.05 7.73
C LEU A 364 -17.44 -13.29 8.50
N ARG A 365 -18.18 -14.40 8.40
CA ARG A 365 -17.81 -15.68 9.01
C ARG A 365 -16.49 -16.20 8.46
N ARG A 366 -16.36 -16.32 7.14
CA ARG A 366 -15.16 -16.87 6.47
C ARG A 366 -13.92 -16.04 6.78
N MET A 367 -13.98 -14.72 6.61
CA MET A 367 -12.81 -13.86 6.75
C MET A 367 -12.40 -13.58 8.20
N TYR A 368 -13.35 -13.28 9.11
CA TYR A 368 -12.99 -12.77 10.44
C TYR A 368 -13.13 -13.79 11.58
N ARG A 369 -14.01 -14.78 11.43
CA ARG A 369 -14.14 -15.88 12.40
C ARG A 369 -13.25 -17.06 12.01
N GLU A 370 -13.36 -17.52 10.77
CA GLU A 370 -12.62 -18.70 10.26
C GLU A 370 -11.24 -18.35 9.70
N GLN A 371 -11.00 -17.07 9.43
CA GLN A 371 -9.72 -16.52 8.98
C GLN A 371 -9.25 -17.10 7.63
N GLU A 372 -10.19 -17.23 6.70
CA GLU A 372 -9.90 -17.52 5.29
C GLU A 372 -9.31 -16.29 4.59
N ASP A 373 -8.23 -16.48 3.84
CA ASP A 373 -7.49 -15.42 3.13
C ASP A 373 -8.14 -15.08 1.77
N VAL A 374 -9.40 -14.66 1.82
CA VAL A 374 -10.20 -14.19 0.70
C VAL A 374 -10.74 -12.79 0.98
N PHE A 375 -11.12 -12.06 -0.07
CA PHE A 375 -11.91 -10.84 0.04
C PHE A 375 -13.10 -10.91 -0.90
N TYR A 376 -14.12 -10.10 -0.62
CA TYR A 376 -15.39 -10.16 -1.33
C TYR A 376 -15.56 -8.97 -2.25
N TYR A 377 -16.12 -9.21 -3.43
CA TYR A 377 -16.63 -8.20 -4.34
C TYR A 377 -18.13 -8.39 -4.54
N LEU A 378 -18.93 -7.39 -4.20
CA LEU A 378 -20.37 -7.40 -4.44
C LEU A 378 -20.73 -6.23 -5.34
N THR A 379 -21.41 -6.48 -6.44
CA THR A 379 -22.12 -5.43 -7.19
C THR A 379 -23.44 -5.11 -6.50
N LEU A 380 -23.77 -3.81 -6.44
CA LEU A 380 -24.98 -3.30 -5.79
C LEU A 380 -25.66 -2.30 -6.72
N LEU A 381 -26.99 -2.40 -6.81
CA LEU A 381 -27.82 -1.64 -7.72
C LEU A 381 -28.35 -0.36 -7.03
N ASN A 382 -28.63 0.66 -7.82
CA ASN A 382 -29.27 1.91 -7.41
C ASN A 382 -30.79 1.92 -7.68
N GLU A 383 -31.29 1.00 -8.49
CA GLU A 383 -32.72 0.89 -8.83
C GLU A 383 -33.53 0.30 -7.66
N ASN A 384 -34.70 0.90 -7.38
CA ASN A 384 -35.62 0.43 -6.36
C ASN A 384 -36.65 -0.52 -6.96
N TYR A 385 -36.87 -1.66 -6.30
CA TYR A 385 -37.92 -2.61 -6.63
C TYR A 385 -38.35 -3.39 -5.40
N ALA A 386 -39.40 -4.20 -5.53
CA ALA A 386 -39.88 -5.06 -4.45
C ALA A 386 -38.88 -6.20 -4.18
N HIS A 387 -38.61 -6.45 -2.89
CA HIS A 387 -37.79 -7.58 -2.45
C HIS A 387 -38.68 -8.67 -1.84
N PRO A 388 -38.61 -9.94 -2.28
CA PRO A 388 -39.50 -10.99 -1.83
C PRO A 388 -39.12 -11.62 -0.48
#